data_AF-A0A9E4A9T3-F1
#
_entry.id   AF-A0A9E4A9T3-F1
#
_cell.length_a   1.000
_cell.length_b   1.000
_cell.length_c   1.000
_cell.angle_alpha   90.00
_cell.angle_beta   90.00
_cell.angle_gamma   90.00
#
_symmetry.space_group_name_H-M   'P 1'
#
loop_
_entity.id
_entity.type
_entity.pdbx_description
1 polymer ?
#
loop_
_entity_poly.entity_id
_entity_poly.type
_entity_poly.pdbx_seq_one_letter_code
_entity_poly.pdbx_strand_id
1 'polypeptide(L)'
;MAKYRAGVIGLGWMGMLSDLAGRIWDPYNVDDVDRPTPELDIHRRFHLHEYHRTGNVPHSWAEVMSDRPEIDLVAGADRDRKRLKAFGERYGEVALYTDA
;
A
#
# COMPACT_ATOMS: atom_id res chain seq x y z
N MET A 1 2.12 15.57 -16.44
CA MET A 1 0.75 15.81 -15.93
C MET A 1 0.12 14.44 -15.75
N ALA A 2 -0.30 14.09 -14.53
CA ALA A 2 -1.00 12.84 -14.30
C ALA A 2 -2.31 12.82 -15.10
N LYS A 3 -2.62 11.69 -15.73
CA LYS A 3 -3.78 11.51 -16.59
C LYS A 3 -4.93 10.82 -15.85
N TYR A 4 -4.62 10.07 -14.80
CA TYR A 4 -5.57 9.26 -14.06
C TYR A 4 -5.39 9.46 -12.56
N ARG A 5 -6.48 9.38 -11.80
CA ARG A 5 -6.47 9.38 -10.34
C ARG A 5 -6.79 7.99 -9.84
N ALA A 6 -6.00 7.50 -8.89
CA ALA A 6 -6.19 6.19 -8.28
C ALA A 6 -6.55 6.33 -6.79
N GLY A 7 -7.35 5.39 -6.32
CA GLY A 7 -7.58 5.16 -4.90
C GLY A 7 -7.54 3.67 -4.61
N VAL A 8 -7.02 3.28 -3.44
CA VAL A 8 -6.92 1.88 -3.01
C VAL A 8 -7.87 1.65 -1.84
N ILE A 9 -8.77 0.67 -1.99
CA ILE A 9 -9.69 0.23 -0.93
C ILE A 9 -9.17 -1.11 -0.39
N GLY A 10 -8.97 -1.16 0.92
CA GLY A 10 -8.36 -2.29 1.61
C GLY A 10 -6.83 -2.28 1.49
N LEU A 11 -6.15 -1.95 2.57
CA LEU A 11 -4.69 -1.87 2.70
C LEU A 11 -4.07 -3.15 3.29
N GLY A 12 -4.71 -4.29 3.04
CA GLY A 12 -4.20 -5.62 3.40
C GLY A 12 -3.06 -6.09 2.50
N TRP A 13 -2.84 -7.41 2.44
CA TRP A 13 -1.74 -8.02 1.68
C TRP A 13 -1.70 -7.58 0.20
N MET A 14 -2.84 -7.58 -0.51
CA MET A 14 -2.87 -7.13 -1.91
C MET A 14 -2.89 -5.60 -2.05
N GLY A 15 -3.35 -4.88 -1.03
CA GLY A 15 -3.48 -3.43 -1.07
C GLY A 15 -2.17 -2.71 -0.88
N MET A 16 -1.38 -3.14 0.11
CA MET A 16 -0.13 -2.47 0.52
C MET A 16 0.90 -3.43 1.15
N LEU A 17 0.48 -4.36 2.02
CA LEU A 17 1.42 -5.03 2.94
C LEU A 17 2.46 -5.92 2.25
N SER A 18 2.14 -6.56 1.12
CA SER A 18 3.07 -7.51 0.47
C SER A 18 4.40 -6.89 0.04
N ASP A 19 4.39 -5.58 -0.20
CA ASP A 19 5.59 -4.83 -0.59
C ASP A 19 6.37 -4.31 0.62
N LEU A 20 5.73 -4.15 1.78
CA LEU A 20 6.34 -3.49 2.95
C LEU A 20 6.73 -4.45 4.07
N ALA A 21 6.24 -5.69 4.04
CA ALA A 21 6.50 -6.65 5.11
C ALA A 21 6.46 -8.12 4.65
N GLY A 22 7.05 -9.00 5.48
CA GLY A 22 6.94 -10.44 5.34
C GLY A 22 5.56 -10.96 5.77
N ARG A 23 5.00 -11.92 5.03
CA ARG A 23 3.66 -12.48 5.29
C ARG A 23 3.58 -13.14 6.66
N ILE A 24 2.62 -12.69 7.48
CA ILE A 24 2.21 -13.32 8.74
C ILE A 24 0.89 -14.06 8.58
N TRP A 25 0.65 -15.06 9.42
CA TRP A 25 -0.52 -15.95 9.36
C TRP A 25 -1.44 -15.83 10.58
N ASP A 26 -1.47 -14.66 11.19
CA ASP A 26 -2.30 -14.39 12.35
C ASP A 26 -3.77 -14.25 11.94
N PRO A 27 -4.68 -15.01 12.57
CA PRO A 27 -6.11 -14.94 12.25
C PRO A 27 -6.70 -13.61 12.71
N TYR A 28 -7.69 -13.12 11.96
CA TYR A 28 -8.50 -11.95 12.32
C TYR A 28 -9.90 -12.10 11.70
N ASN A 29 -10.87 -11.37 12.24
CA ASN A 29 -12.20 -11.24 11.65
C ASN A 29 -12.19 -10.11 10.61
N VAL A 30 -12.90 -10.29 9.50
CA VAL A 30 -13.03 -9.26 8.45
C VAL A 30 -13.55 -7.93 9.01
N ASP A 31 -14.34 -7.97 10.08
CA ASP A 31 -14.90 -6.79 10.73
C ASP A 31 -13.96 -6.10 11.73
N ASP A 32 -12.79 -6.69 12.02
CA ASP A 32 -11.82 -6.09 12.93
C ASP A 32 -11.25 -4.80 12.34
N VAL A 33 -11.25 -3.75 13.18
CA VAL A 33 -10.66 -2.44 12.90
C VAL A 33 -9.19 -2.36 13.33
N ASP A 34 -8.71 -3.34 14.09
CA ASP A 34 -7.31 -3.54 14.40
C ASP A 34 -6.93 -4.93 13.91
N ARG A 35 -6.18 -4.99 12.81
CA ARG A 35 -5.83 -6.25 12.16
C ARG A 35 -4.34 -6.52 12.37
N PRO A 36 -3.93 -7.80 12.47
CA PRO A 36 -2.52 -8.17 12.51
C PRO A 36 -1.76 -7.48 11.38
N THR A 37 -0.81 -6.65 11.77
CA THR A 37 0.01 -5.86 10.86
C THR A 37 1.44 -5.97 11.37
N PRO A 38 2.33 -6.63 10.62
CA PRO A 38 3.73 -6.76 11.01
C PRO A 38 4.42 -5.39 10.92
N GLU A 39 5.67 -5.34 11.40
CA GLU A 39 6.52 -4.16 11.19
C GLU A 39 6.69 -3.90 9.68
N LEU A 40 6.50 -2.64 9.29
CA LEU A 40 6.52 -2.22 7.89
C LEU A 40 7.81 -1.46 7.59
N ASP A 41 8.50 -1.83 6.52
CA ASP A 41 9.55 -0.99 5.93
C ASP A 41 8.91 0.05 4.99
N ILE A 42 8.38 1.11 5.59
CA ILE A 42 7.72 2.21 4.87
C ILE A 42 8.65 2.98 3.92
N HIS A 43 9.97 2.83 4.08
CA HIS A 43 10.98 3.49 3.24
C HIS A 43 11.63 2.54 2.24
N ARG A 44 11.14 1.29 2.14
CA ARG A 44 11.60 0.32 1.16
C ARG A 44 11.53 0.91 -0.24
N ARG A 45 12.64 0.81 -0.97
CA ARG A 45 12.78 1.30 -2.34
C ARG A 45 12.79 0.16 -3.34
N PHE A 46 12.08 0.36 -4.45
CA PHE A 46 12.09 -0.52 -5.61
C PHE A 46 12.93 0.14 -6.71
N HIS A 47 13.96 -0.55 -7.21
CA HIS A 47 14.83 -0.03 -8.27
C HIS A 47 14.34 -0.53 -9.63
N LEU A 48 13.17 -0.02 -10.05
CA LEU A 48 12.41 -0.53 -11.19
C LEU A 48 13.04 -0.27 -12.56
N HIS A 49 13.76 0.85 -12.71
CA HIS A 49 14.39 1.22 -13.97
C HIS A 49 15.73 0.52 -14.23
N GLU A 50 16.24 -0.26 -13.27
CA GLU A 50 17.58 -0.84 -13.40
C GLU A 50 17.59 -2.28 -13.89
N TYR A 51 16.70 -3.22 -13.52
CA TYR A 51 17.03 -4.62 -13.84
C TYR A 51 15.87 -5.62 -13.88
N HIS A 52 15.74 -6.33 -15.00
CA HIS A 52 14.76 -7.36 -15.33
C HIS A 52 15.11 -8.77 -14.78
N ARG A 53 16.06 -8.89 -13.83
CA ARG A 53 16.63 -10.22 -13.45
C ARG A 53 16.46 -10.67 -11.99
N THR A 54 15.92 -9.87 -11.07
CA THR A 54 15.92 -10.21 -9.62
C THR A 54 14.56 -10.23 -8.93
N GLY A 55 13.46 -9.93 -9.62
CA GLY A 55 12.10 -10.13 -9.06
C GLY A 55 11.60 -9.08 -8.06
N ASN A 56 12.23 -7.92 -7.94
CA ASN A 56 11.77 -6.79 -7.11
C ASN A 56 10.71 -5.94 -7.84
N VAL A 57 9.64 -6.56 -8.33
CA VAL A 57 8.49 -5.86 -8.90
C VAL A 57 7.48 -5.62 -7.78
N PRO A 58 6.86 -4.43 -7.67
CA PRO A 58 5.81 -4.24 -6.69
C PRO A 58 4.64 -5.19 -6.93
N HIS A 59 4.11 -5.74 -5.86
CA HIS A 59 3.04 -6.74 -5.86
C HIS A 59 1.71 -6.19 -5.33
N SER A 60 1.72 -5.00 -4.74
CA SER A 60 0.54 -4.34 -4.17
C SER A 60 -0.02 -3.28 -5.10
N TRP A 61 -1.33 -3.06 -5.02
CA TRP A 61 -1.99 -2.03 -5.82
C TRP A 61 -1.51 -0.62 -5.47
N ALA A 62 -1.17 -0.34 -4.20
CA ALA A 62 -0.67 0.96 -3.80
C ALA A 62 0.69 1.28 -4.45
N GLU A 63 1.65 0.35 -4.40
CA GLU A 63 2.95 0.53 -5.06
C GLU A 63 2.80 0.67 -6.58
N VAL A 64 2.03 -0.22 -7.20
CA VAL A 64 1.85 -0.22 -8.66
C VAL A 64 1.24 1.10 -9.13
N MET A 65 0.31 1.68 -8.37
CA MET A 65 -0.29 2.97 -8.73
C MET A 65 0.65 4.15 -8.45
N SER A 66 1.39 4.11 -7.34
CA SER A 66 2.31 5.19 -6.96
C SER A 66 3.53 5.31 -7.88
N ASP A 67 3.98 4.21 -8.49
CA ASP A 67 5.17 4.21 -9.36
C ASP A 67 4.89 4.77 -10.77
N ARG A 68 3.62 4.78 -11.20
CA ARG A 68 3.26 5.11 -12.59
C ARG A 68 3.17 6.62 -12.79
N PRO A 69 3.97 7.23 -13.69
CA PRO A 69 3.99 8.68 -13.88
C PRO A 69 2.68 9.25 -14.46
N GLU A 70 1.85 8.41 -15.08
CA GLU A 70 0.52 8.78 -15.57
C GLU A 70 -0.59 8.73 -14.50
N ILE A 71 -0.32 8.17 -13.33
CA ILE A 71 -1.28 8.02 -12.23
C ILE A 71 -0.90 8.94 -11.07
N ASP A 72 -1.90 9.58 -10.50
CA ASP A 72 -1.85 10.29 -9.24
C ASP A 72 -2.59 9.45 -8.19
N LEU A 73 -1.87 8.87 -7.23
CA LEU A 73 -2.47 8.12 -6.14
C LEU A 73 -2.98 9.12 -5.10
N VAL A 74 -4.30 9.31 -5.05
CA VAL A 74 -4.91 10.41 -4.28
C VAL A 74 -5.66 9.94 -3.04
N ALA A 75 -5.90 8.65 -2.87
CA ALA A 75 -6.72 8.15 -1.76
C ALA A 75 -6.37 6.72 -1.32
N GLY A 76 -6.52 6.47 -0.02
CA GLY A 76 -6.47 5.15 0.60
C GLY A 76 -7.63 4.97 1.58
N ALA A 77 -8.22 3.78 1.61
CA ALA A 77 -9.31 3.44 2.53
C ALA A 77 -9.05 2.10 3.22
N ASP A 78 -9.07 2.07 4.56
CA ASP A 78 -9.03 0.85 5.38
C ASP A 78 -9.64 1.15 6.75
N ARG A 79 -10.25 0.14 7.38
CA ARG A 79 -10.73 0.25 8.77
C ARG A 79 -9.56 0.34 9.75
N ASP A 80 -8.41 -0.23 9.40
CA ASP A 80 -7.20 -0.23 10.22
C ASP A 80 -6.45 1.10 10.11
N ARG A 81 -6.55 1.89 11.18
CA ARG A 81 -5.92 3.21 11.29
C ARG A 81 -4.40 3.16 11.26
N LYS A 82 -3.78 2.06 11.69
CA LYS A 82 -2.32 1.91 11.65
C LYS A 82 -1.85 1.77 10.20
N ARG A 83 -2.60 1.00 9.40
CA ARG A 83 -2.33 0.85 7.97
C ARG A 83 -2.58 2.14 7.20
N LEU A 84 -3.66 2.87 7.50
CA LEU A 84 -3.91 4.19 6.90
C LEU A 84 -2.79 5.19 7.22
N LYS A 85 -2.31 5.21 8.47
CA LYS A 85 -1.18 6.06 8.85
C LYS A 85 0.06 5.72 8.03
N ALA A 86 0.41 4.43 7.94
CA ALA A 86 1.55 3.98 7.14
C ALA A 86 1.38 4.31 5.64
N PHE A 87 0.17 4.19 5.10
CA PHE A 87 -0.14 4.58 3.72
C PHE A 87 0.10 6.06 3.47
N GLY A 88 -0.42 6.94 4.33
CA GLY A 88 -0.17 8.38 4.22
C GLY A 88 1.30 8.75 4.37
N GLU A 89 2.01 8.10 5.30
CA GLU A 89 3.45 8.32 5.49
C GLU A 89 4.28 7.88 4.27
N ARG A 90 3.87 6.79 3.62
CA ARG A 90 4.60 6.25 2.47
C ARG A 90 4.32 6.99 1.16
N TYR A 91 3.05 7.31 0.88
CA TYR A 91 2.62 7.82 -0.43
C TYR A 91 2.37 9.33 -0.45
N GLY A 92 2.48 10.02 0.70
CA GLY A 92 2.41 11.48 0.77
C GLY A 92 0.99 12.04 0.93
N GLU A 93 0.70 13.14 0.22
CA GLU A 93 -0.56 13.88 0.34
C GLU A 93 -1.75 13.11 -0.29
N VAL A 94 -2.31 12.19 0.49
CA VAL A 94 -3.45 11.35 0.11
C VAL A 94 -4.63 11.54 1.06
N ALA A 95 -5.85 11.44 0.54
CA ALA A 95 -7.04 11.39 1.37
C ALA A 95 -7.17 10.00 2.03
N LEU A 96 -7.39 9.97 3.35
CA LEU A 96 -7.50 8.75 4.14
C LEU A 96 -8.93 8.55 4.64
N TYR A 97 -9.54 7.41 4.31
CA TYR A 97 -10.92 7.06 4.66
C TYR A 97 -10.97 5.82 5.56
N THR A 98 -11.82 5.85 6.58
CA THR A 98 -11.90 4.76 7.60
C THR A 98 -13.12 3.87 7.45
N ASP A 99 -14.00 4.17 6.50
CA ASP A 99 -15.31 3.56 6.26
C ASP A 99 -15.32 2.56 5.09
N ALA A 100 -14.18 1.88 4.87
CA ALA A 100 -14.03 0.80 3.90
C ALA A 100 -14.72 -0.51 4.32
#